data_AF-A0A8I1T5K5-F1
#
_entry.id   AF-A0A8I1T5K5-F1
#
_cell.length_a   1.000
_cell.length_b   1.000
_cell.length_c   1.000
_cell.angle_alpha   90.00
_cell.angle_beta   90.00
_cell.angle_gamma   90.00
#
_symmetry.space_group_name_H-M   'P 1'
#
loop_
_entity.id
_entity.type
_entity.pdbx_description
1 polymer ?
#
loop_
_entity_poly.entity_id
_entity_poly.type
_entity_poly.pdbx_seq_one_letter_code
_entity_poly.pdbx_strand_id
1 'polypeptide(L)' 'MDMNFDFQPVYPHHDLLVEIGEVEMAMDHLSEFDNDVRDDMQPDLESRMQSLLEALDHLAV' A
#
# COMPACT_ATOMS: atom_id res chain seq x y z
N MET A 1 19.28 -3.42 32.72
CA MET A 1 18.87 -4.54 31.84
C MET A 1 18.25 -3.89 30.62
N ASP A 2 19.06 -3.63 29.60
CA ASP A 2 18.56 -3.13 28.31
C ASP A 2 17.81 -4.25 27.62
N MET A 3 16.49 -4.13 27.60
CA MET A 3 15.63 -4.95 26.76
C MET A 3 15.74 -4.44 25.33
N ASN A 4 16.85 -4.76 24.65
CA ASN A 4 16.97 -4.58 23.22
C ASN A 4 16.07 -5.62 22.54
N PHE A 5 14.78 -5.32 22.46
CA PHE A 5 13.81 -6.06 21.67
C PHE A 5 14.09 -5.76 20.20
N ASP A 6 15.10 -6.42 19.63
CA ASP A 6 15.24 -6.57 18.17
C ASP A 6 14.17 -7.57 17.69
N PHE A 7 12.91 -7.15 17.76
CA PHE A 7 11.75 -7.88 17.23
C PHE A 7 11.26 -7.20 15.96
N GLN A 8 12.11 -7.15 14.94
CA GLN A 8 11.60 -6.98 13.59
C GLN A 8 12.01 -8.20 12.78
N PRO A 9 11.16 -9.24 12.72
CA PRO A 9 11.09 -9.97 11.49
C PRO A 9 10.61 -8.95 10.46
N VAL A 10 11.51 -8.49 9.59
CA VAL A 10 11.12 -7.71 8.43
C VAL A 10 10.26 -8.67 7.62
N TYR A 11 8.94 -8.45 7.62
CA TYR A 11 7.99 -9.23 6.85
C TYR A 11 7.61 -8.40 5.62
N PRO A 12 8.50 -8.28 4.62
CA PRO A 12 8.24 -7.43 3.46
C PRO A 12 6.95 -7.82 2.74
N HIS A 13 6.57 -9.10 2.76
CA HIS A 13 5.26 -9.55 2.28
C HIS A 13 4.08 -9.00 3.08
N HIS A 14 4.16 -8.99 4.42
CA HIS A 14 3.10 -8.43 5.27
C HIS A 14 3.00 -6.92 5.09
N ASP A 15 4.13 -6.22 5.03
CA ASP A 15 4.16 -4.78 4.88
C ASP A 15 3.56 -4.35 3.54
N LEU A 16 3.86 -5.08 2.46
CA LEU A 16 3.22 -4.87 1.16
C LEU A 16 1.71 -5.13 1.20
N LEU A 17 1.25 -6.16 1.90
CA LEU A 17 -0.20 -6.42 2.05
C LEU A 17 -0.90 -5.28 2.82
N VAL A 18 -0.25 -4.70 3.82
CA VAL A 18 -0.77 -3.53 4.54
C VAL A 18 -0.86 -2.32 3.63
N GLU A 19 0.22 -2.01 2.89
CA GLU A 19 0.23 -0.88 1.95
C GLU A 19 -0.83 -1.02 0.84
N ILE A 20 -1.05 -2.24 0.32
CA ILE A 20 -2.12 -2.52 -0.64
C ILE A 20 -3.49 -2.16 -0.03
N GLY A 21 -3.77 -2.60 1.19
CA GLY A 21 -5.04 -2.28 1.87
C GLY A 21 -5.23 -0.78 2.12
N GLU A 22 -4.16 -0.04 2.42
CA GLU A 22 -4.22 1.42 2.57
C GLU A 22 -4.55 2.12 1.26
N VAL A 23 -3.97 1.67 0.14
CA VAL A 23 -4.29 2.21 -1.19
C VAL A 23 -5.72 1.89 -1.58
N GLU A 24 -6.22 0.68 -1.30
CA GLU A 24 -7.64 0.34 -1.53
C GLU A 24 -8.59 1.26 -0.76
N MET A 25 -8.34 1.48 0.54
CA MET A 25 -9.14 2.40 1.36
C MET A 25 -9.05 3.85 0.85
N ALA A 26 -7.88 4.28 0.38
CA ALA A 26 -7.70 5.61 -0.20
C ALA A 26 -8.50 5.78 -1.50
N MET A 27 -8.54 4.75 -2.37
CA MET A 27 -9.33 4.75 -3.60
C MET A 27 -10.83 4.74 -3.32
N ASP A 28 -11.27 3.94 -2.34
CA ASP A 28 -12.67 3.89 -1.90
C ASP A 28 -13.12 5.25 -1.36
N HIS A 29 -12.30 5.86 -0.50
CA HIS A 29 -12.55 7.21 0.02
C HIS A 29 -12.49 8.28 -1.07
N LEU A 30 -11.58 8.16 -2.05
CA LEU A 30 -11.50 9.08 -3.20
C LEU A 30 -12.79 9.08 -4.03
N SER A 31 -13.51 7.95 -4.08
CA SER A 31 -14.79 7.86 -4.78
C SER A 31 -15.90 8.74 -4.18
N GLU A 32 -15.73 9.20 -2.94
CA GLU A 32 -16.66 10.09 -2.24
C GLU A 32 -16.41 11.59 -2.52
N PHE A 33 -15.29 11.96 -3.16
CA PHE A 33 -14.94 13.36 -3.45
C PHE A 33 -15.37 13.80 -4.86
N ASP A 34 -15.33 15.11 -5.09
CA ASP A 34 -15.63 15.72 -6.39
C ASP A 34 -14.79 15.12 -7.53
N ASN A 35 -15.40 15.02 -8.71
CA ASN A 35 -14.81 14.37 -9.88
C ASN A 35 -13.45 14.96 -10.28
N ASP A 36 -13.22 16.27 -10.09
CA ASP A 36 -11.95 16.91 -10.41
C ASP A 36 -10.80 16.39 -9.54
N VAL A 37 -11.04 16.20 -8.24
CA VAL A 37 -10.03 15.67 -7.30
C VAL A 37 -9.79 14.20 -7.55
N ARG A 38 -10.84 13.47 -7.93
CA ARG A 38 -10.76 12.06 -8.30
C ARG A 38 -9.94 11.87 -9.57
N ASP A 39 -10.20 12.64 -10.62
CA ASP A 39 -9.51 12.51 -11.91
C ASP A 39 -8.01 12.81 -11.78
N ASP A 40 -7.63 13.70 -10.86
CA ASP A 40 -6.23 14.02 -10.57
C ASP A 40 -5.53 12.93 -9.73
N MET A 41 -6.18 12.39 -8.69
CA MET A 41 -5.54 11.47 -7.73
C MET A 41 -5.67 9.98 -8.08
N GLN A 42 -6.70 9.60 -8.84
CA GLN A 42 -6.97 8.21 -9.21
C GLN A 42 -5.81 7.57 -10.02
N PRO A 43 -5.19 8.23 -11.01
CA PRO A 43 -4.09 7.65 -11.77
C PRO A 43 -2.87 7.32 -10.91
N ASP A 44 -2.57 8.17 -9.92
CA ASP A 44 -1.43 8.00 -9.01
C ASP A 44 -1.66 6.83 -8.05
N LEU A 45 -2.88 6.69 -7.53
CA LEU A 45 -3.26 5.56 -6.68
C LEU A 45 -3.24 4.23 -7.44
N GLU A 46 -3.74 4.21 -8.69
CA GLU A 46 -3.68 3.03 -9.55
C GLU A 46 -2.23 2.62 -9.88
N SER A 47 -1.36 3.59 -10.18
CA SER A 47 0.07 3.35 -10.43
C SER A 47 0.77 2.77 -9.20
N ARG A 48 0.46 3.29 -8.00
CA ARG A 48 0.95 2.75 -6.72
C ARG A 48 0.46 1.32 -6.49
N MET A 49 -0.83 1.05 -6.70
CA MET A 49 -1.39 -0.29 -6.57
C MET A 49 -0.67 -1.30 -7.47
N GLN A 50 -0.47 -0.95 -8.74
CA GLN A 50 0.23 -1.81 -9.69
C GLN A 50 1.67 -2.09 -9.24
N SER A 51 2.38 -1.07 -8.76
CA SER A 51 3.75 -1.22 -8.25
C SER A 51 3.83 -2.13 -7.02
N LEU A 52 2.85 -2.03 -6.10
CA LEU A 52 2.77 -2.87 -4.91
C LEU A 52 2.46 -4.33 -5.24
N LEU A 53 1.54 -4.56 -6.19
CA LEU A 53 1.22 -5.90 -6.68
C LEU A 53 2.41 -6.55 -7.37
N GLU A 54 3.17 -5.80 -8.18
CA GLU A 54 4.41 -6.28 -8.79
C GLU A 54 5.46 -6.62 -7.72
N ALA A 55 5.65 -5.76 -6.71
CA ALA A 55 6.56 -6.03 -5.61
C ALA A 55 6.17 -7.28 -4.81
N LEU A 56 4.86 -7.50 -4.61
CA LEU A 56 4.34 -8.68 -3.92
C LEU A 56 4.58 -9.95 -4.73
N ASP A 57 4.35 -9.92 -6.04
CA ASP A 57 4.64 -11.04 -6.96
C ASP A 57 6.13 -11.38 -6.99
N HIS A 58 7.00 -10.36 -7.01
CA HIS A 58 8.45 -10.53 -6.95
C HIS A 58 8.95 -11.12 -5.61
N LEU A 59 8.21 -10.94 -4.52
CA LEU A 59 8.53 -11.47 -3.18
C LEU A 59 8.00 -12.88 -2.92
N ALA A 60 7.07 -13.36 -3.75
CA ALA A 60 6.49 -14.69 -3.64
C ALA A 60 7.37 -15.81 -4.23
N VAL A 61 8.62 -15.50 -4.64
CA VAL A 61 9.61 -16.40 -5.25
C VAL A 61 10.59 -16.98 -4.22
#